data_AF-A0A8T4M3R2-F1
#
_entry.id   AF-A0A8T4M3R2-F1
#
_cell.length_a   1.000
_cell.length_b   1.000
_cell.length_c   1.000
_cell.angle_alpha   90.00
_cell.angle_beta   90.00
_cell.angle_gamma   90.00
#
_symmetry.space_group_name_H-M   'P 1'
#
loop_
_entity.id
_entity.type
_entity.pdbx_description
1 polymer ?
#
loop_
_entity_poly.entity_id
_entity_poly.type
_entity_poly.pdbx_seq_one_letter_code
_entity_poly.pdbx_strand_id
1 'polypeptide(L)' 'MDEKKRLKVAIIAGAAAAAKYMKENRNATSDEAIKHVTKEVGKILDNIEKDGEL' A
#
# COMPACT_ATOMS: atom_id res chain seq x y z
N MET A 1 6.56 10.26 -15.29
CA MET A 1 7.26 10.00 -14.01
C MET A 1 7.94 8.63 -14.11
N ASP A 2 9.22 8.51 -13.78
CA ASP A 2 9.99 7.26 -13.91
C ASP A 2 9.35 6.12 -13.09
N GLU A 3 9.25 4.92 -13.66
CA GLU A 3 8.63 3.74 -13.06
C GLU A 3 9.28 3.37 -11.70
N LYS A 4 10.60 3.54 -11.57
CA LYS A 4 11.30 3.35 -10.28
C LYS A 4 10.83 4.32 -9.20
N LYS A 5 10.45 5.56 -9.57
CA LYS A 5 9.92 6.54 -8.62
C LYS A 5 8.51 6.15 -8.19
N ARG A 6 7.66 5.69 -9.12
CA ARG A 6 6.31 5.17 -8.80
C ARG A 6 6.38 4.00 -7.82
N LEU A 7 7.28 3.04 -8.07
CA LEU A 7 7.46 1.88 -7.20
C LEU A 7 7.92 2.27 -5.79
N LYS A 8 8.89 3.20 -5.68
CA LYS A 8 9.36 3.69 -4.37
C LYS A 8 8.25 4.36 -3.57
N VAL A 9 7.41 5.17 -4.21
CA VAL A 9 6.28 5.83 -3.55
C VAL A 9 5.26 4.80 -3.06
N ALA A 10 4.96 3.78 -3.87
CA ALA A 10 4.04 2.71 -3.48
C ALA A 10 4.58 1.89 -2.27
N ILE A 11 5.88 1.58 -2.25
CA ILE A 11 6.53 0.87 -1.14
C ILE A 11 6.45 1.68 0.16
N ILE A 12 6.76 2.98 0.09
CA ILE A 12 6.72 3.87 1.26
C ILE A 12 5.29 4.01 1.79
N ALA A 13 4.31 4.18 0.90
CA ALA A 13 2.89 4.26 1.27
C ALA A 13 2.39 2.97 1.92
N GLY A 14 2.75 1.80 1.34
CA GLY A 14 2.41 0.49 1.89
C GLY A 14 3.01 0.27 3.28
N ALA A 15 4.30 0.61 3.47
CA ALA A 15 4.96 0.49 4.76
C ALA A 15 4.33 1.41 5.83
N ALA A 16 3.95 2.64 5.46
CA ALA A 16 3.25 3.56 6.36
C ALA A 16 1.86 3.04 6.77
N ALA A 17 1.11 2.47 5.82
CA ALA A 17 -0.18 1.84 6.10
C ALA A 17 -0.04 0.63 7.04
N ALA A 18 1.02 -0.18 6.87
CA ALA A 18 1.31 -1.33 7.71
C ALA A 18 1.57 -0.90 9.17
N ALA A 19 2.42 0.11 9.34
CA ALA A 19 2.77 0.65 10.65
C ALA A 19 1.55 1.25 11.35
N LYS A 20 0.68 1.95 10.61
CA LYS A 20 -0.58 2.49 11.15
C LYS A 20 -1.52 1.37 11.59
N TYR A 21 -1.72 0.35 10.76
CA TYR A 21 -2.59 -0.79 11.06
C TYR A 21 -2.14 -1.52 12.33
N MET A 22 -0.84 -1.80 12.47
CA MET A 22 -0.28 -2.46 13.66
C MET A 22 -0.39 -1.59 14.93
N LYS A 23 -0.31 -0.26 14.78
CA LYS A 23 -0.48 0.67 15.91
C LYS A 23 -1.93 0.70 16.41
N GLU A 24 -2.90 0.70 15.49
CA GLU A 24 -4.33 0.72 15.78
C GLU A 24 -4.85 -0.66 16.22
N ASN A 25 -4.20 -1.73 15.78
CA ASN A 25 -4.54 -3.12 16.08
C ASN A 25 -3.37 -3.81 16.78
N ARG A 26 -3.15 -3.50 18.06
CA ARG A 26 -2.00 -4.00 18.85
C ARG A 26 -1.85 -5.53 18.90
N ASN A 27 -2.93 -6.27 18.67
CA ASN A 27 -2.95 -7.73 18.68
C ASN A 27 -3.00 -8.32 17.26
N ALA A 28 -2.93 -7.50 16.21
CA ALA A 28 -2.92 -8.01 14.85
C ALA A 28 -1.66 -8.84 14.60
N THR A 29 -1.86 -9.95 13.91
CA THR A 29 -0.78 -10.79 13.42
C THR A 29 -0.10 -10.14 12.22
N SER A 30 1.15 -10.54 11.96
CA SER A 30 1.88 -10.11 10.76
C SER A 30 1.09 -10.41 9.47
N ASP A 31 0.37 -11.54 9.41
CA ASP A 31 -0.44 -11.93 8.25
C ASP A 31 -1.63 -11.01 8.03
N GLU A 32 -2.30 -10.56 9.09
CA GLU A 32 -3.40 -9.60 9.00
C GLU A 32 -2.92 -8.24 8.51
N ALA A 33 -1.75 -7.79 8.99
CA ALA A 33 -1.12 -6.56 8.52
C ALA A 33 -0.73 -6.66 7.04
N ILE A 34 -0.13 -7.77 6.61
CA ILE A 34 0.24 -8.01 5.20
C ILE A 34 -1.00 -8.04 4.32
N LYS A 35 -2.08 -8.73 4.72
CA LYS A 35 -3.34 -8.75 3.98
C LYS A 35 -3.94 -7.36 3.84
N HIS A 36 -3.97 -6.58 4.91
CA HIS A 36 -4.52 -5.24 4.91
C HIS A 36 -3.74 -4.31 3.96
N VAL A 37 -2.41 -4.31 4.06
CA VAL A 37 -1.53 -3.46 3.25
C VAL A 37 -1.58 -3.86 1.78
N THR A 38 -1.56 -5.17 1.48
CA THR A 38 -1.66 -5.66 0.10
C THR A 38 -2.97 -5.22 -0.55
N LYS A 39 -4.09 -5.26 0.18
CA LYS A 39 -5.39 -4.80 -0.31
C LYS A 39 -5.40 -3.29 -0.58
N GLU A 40 -4.81 -2.50 0.30
CA GLU A 40 -4.74 -1.03 0.12
C GLU A 40 -3.80 -0.64 -1.02
N VAL A 41 -2.63 -1.29 -1.15
CA VAL A 41 -1.71 -1.08 -2.28
C VAL A 41 -2.34 -1.47 -3.60
N GLY A 42 -3.10 -2.58 -3.65
CA GLY A 42 -3.86 -2.99 -4.85
C GLY A 42 -4.80 -1.88 -5.35
N LYS A 43 -5.59 -1.27 -4.45
CA LYS A 43 -6.46 -0.15 -4.81
C LYS A 43 -5.70 1.08 -5.32
N ILE A 44 -4.53 1.36 -4.75
CA ILE A 44 -3.69 2.47 -5.18
C ILE A 44 -3.18 2.22 -6.60
N LEU A 45 -2.76 0.98 -6.90
CA LEU A 45 -2.33 0.58 -8.24
C LEU A 45 -3.48 0.66 -9.25
N ASP A 46 -4.66 0.14 -8.91
CA ASP A 46 -5.85 0.22 -9.77
C ASP A 46 -6.23 1.66 -10.13
N ASN A 47 -6.09 2.60 -9.18
CA ASN A 47 -6.35 4.01 -9.42
C ASN A 47 -5.27 4.65 -10.32
N ILE A 48 -4.01 4.23 -10.18
CA ILE A 48 -2.91 4.70 -11.05
C ILE A 48 -3.10 4.21 -12.49
N GLU A 49 -3.57 2.98 -12.69
CA GLU A 49 -3.87 2.43 -14.02
C GLU A 49 -5.02 3.19 -14.69
N LYS A 50 -6.11 3.43 -13.95
CA LYS A 50 -7.26 4.22 -14.47
C LYS A 50 -6.90 5.65 -14.84
N ASP A 51 -6.06 6.32 -14.05
CA ASP A 51 -5.58 7.67 -14.36
C ASP A 51 -4.59 7.68 -15.54
N GLY A 52 -3.98 6.54 -15.86
CA GLY A 52 -3.06 6.38 -16.99
C GLY A 52 -3.72 6.12 -18.35
N GLU A 53 -5.02 5.81 -18.37
CA GLU A 53 -5.83 5.56 -19.57
C GLU A 53 -6.63 6.80 -20.04
N LEU A 54 -6.41 7.98 -19.43
CA LEU A 54 -7.02 9.27 -19.81
C LEU A 54 -6.08 10.15 -20.64
#